data_AF-A0A9Q1UVP6-F1
#
_entry.id   AF-A0A9Q1UVP6-F1
#
_cell.length_a   1.000
_cell.length_b   1.000
_cell.length_c   1.000
_cell.angle_alpha   90.00
_cell.angle_beta   90.00
_cell.angle_gamma   90.00
#
_symmetry.space_group_name_H-M   'P 1'
#
loop_
_entity.id
_entity.type
_entity.pdbx_description
1 polymer ?
#
loop_
_entity_poly.entity_id
_entity_poly.type
_entity_poly.pdbx_seq_one_letter_code
_entity_poly.pdbx_strand_id
1 'polypeptide(L)'
;MEGSSMKLNNFNNKLKEFISKQGLSDLGLKYNFNNEVKVYLASGFLFENLGQLGLEILADLCENMNLKYYLPQHAEFNDKTTTDFMITNKMIADGDDRELRTCQFSLAHTQSPMDDGVCGEIGRFKTMCEYEPDKYWGVISWVDDIRLGTIPDPKQASFNNQTCYLNQYIIGEIENSLGCYETLDKCFEKMYKIYLDKKNKQ
;
A
#
# COMPACT_ATOMS: atom_id res chain seq x y z
N MET A 1 -9.73 -12.47 37.57
CA MET A 1 -8.38 -11.89 37.63
C MET A 1 -8.40 -10.68 36.70
N GLU A 2 -8.49 -9.48 37.26
CA GLU A 2 -8.26 -8.26 36.47
C GLU A 2 -6.77 -8.24 36.13
N GLY A 3 -6.45 -8.66 34.90
CA GLY A 3 -5.09 -8.66 34.40
C GLY A 3 -4.58 -7.22 34.36
N SER A 4 -3.44 -6.97 35.01
CA SER A 4 -2.66 -5.74 34.84
C SER A 4 -2.55 -5.44 33.34
N SER A 5 -3.09 -4.30 32.88
CA SER A 5 -2.99 -3.95 31.46
C SER A 5 -1.52 -3.85 31.05
N MET A 6 -1.20 -4.39 29.88
CA MET A 6 0.14 -4.34 29.33
C MET A 6 0.51 -2.89 29.00
N LYS A 7 1.64 -2.40 29.52
CA LYS A 7 2.17 -1.08 29.17
C LYS A 7 2.95 -1.15 27.86
N LEU A 8 2.44 -0.53 26.79
CA LEU A 8 3.01 -0.54 25.44
C LEU A 8 3.96 0.65 25.17
N ASN A 9 4.86 0.98 26.10
CA ASN A 9 5.71 2.18 26.00
C ASN A 9 6.58 2.19 24.72
N ASN A 10 7.24 1.08 24.40
CA ASN A 10 8.12 1.00 23.23
C ASN A 10 7.32 1.11 21.92
N PHE A 11 6.18 0.43 21.83
CA PHE A 11 5.29 0.51 20.68
C PHE A 11 4.78 1.94 20.48
N ASN A 12 4.28 2.58 21.55
CA ASN A 12 3.79 3.95 21.48
C ASN A 12 4.89 4.95 21.04
N ASN A 13 6.13 4.76 21.49
CA ASN A 13 7.25 5.58 21.05
C ASN A 13 7.58 5.33 19.57
N LYS A 14 7.65 4.06 19.14
CA LYS A 14 7.91 3.72 17.73
C LYS A 14 6.79 4.18 16.81
N LEU A 15 5.53 4.11 17.24
CA LEU A 15 4.39 4.64 16.49
C LEU A 15 4.51 6.16 16.32
N LYS A 16 4.87 6.90 17.38
CA LYS A 16 5.12 8.36 17.28
C LYS A 16 6.27 8.67 16.31
N GLU A 17 7.37 7.93 16.39
CA GLU A 17 8.49 8.07 15.45
C GLU A 17 8.05 7.77 14.01
N PHE A 18 7.27 6.71 13.80
CA PHE A 18 6.71 6.35 12.49
C PHE A 18 5.82 7.46 11.95
N ILE A 19 4.82 7.93 12.71
CA ILE A 19 3.92 9.03 12.34
C ILE A 19 4.71 10.28 11.94
N SER A 20 5.73 10.64 12.73
CA SER A 20 6.58 11.79 12.44
C SER A 20 7.41 11.60 11.17
N LYS A 21 8.13 10.47 11.04
CA LYS A 21 8.97 10.15 9.87
C LYS A 21 8.16 10.08 8.58
N GLN A 22 6.95 9.57 8.66
CA GLN A 22 6.05 9.38 7.52
C GLN A 22 5.22 10.63 7.20
N GLY A 23 5.30 11.70 8.00
CA GLY A 23 4.62 12.97 7.76
C GLY A 23 3.12 12.98 8.10
N LEU A 24 2.67 12.09 8.99
CA LEU A 24 1.26 11.69 9.12
C LEU A 24 0.45 12.46 10.16
N SER A 25 1.07 13.36 10.93
CA SER A 25 0.45 14.01 12.10
C SER A 25 -0.84 14.77 11.82
N ASP A 26 -1.00 15.32 10.61
CA ASP A 26 -2.10 16.22 10.24
C ASP A 26 -2.86 15.76 8.97
N LEU A 27 -2.83 14.46 8.64
CA LEU A 27 -3.37 13.96 7.37
C LEU A 27 -4.83 14.38 7.11
N GLY A 28 -5.72 14.21 8.08
CA GLY A 28 -7.14 14.58 7.92
C GLY A 28 -7.38 16.09 7.78
N LEU A 29 -6.41 16.92 8.16
CA LEU A 29 -6.44 18.37 7.90
C LEU A 29 -5.87 18.72 6.52
N LYS A 30 -4.88 17.95 6.05
CA LYS A 30 -4.19 18.18 4.77
C LYS A 30 -4.98 17.64 3.58
N TYR A 31 -5.54 16.44 3.71
CA TYR A 31 -6.13 15.69 2.61
C TYR A 31 -7.53 15.21 3.01
N ASN A 32 -8.53 15.54 2.19
CA ASN A 32 -9.90 15.09 2.39
C ASN A 32 -10.53 14.68 1.06
N PHE A 33 -10.70 13.37 0.87
CA PHE A 33 -11.25 12.78 -0.36
C PHE A 33 -12.78 12.72 -0.38
N ASN A 34 -13.45 13.24 0.67
CA ASN A 34 -14.91 13.34 0.79
C ASN A 34 -15.67 12.02 0.53
N ASN A 35 -15.04 10.87 0.74
CA ASN A 35 -15.58 9.54 0.44
C ASN A 35 -15.95 9.33 -1.05
N GLU A 36 -15.38 10.12 -1.95
CA GLU A 36 -15.65 10.08 -3.41
C GLU A 36 -14.72 9.09 -4.14
N VAL A 37 -13.64 8.67 -3.50
CA VAL A 37 -12.56 7.86 -4.10
C VAL A 37 -12.30 6.63 -3.25
N LYS A 38 -12.00 5.49 -3.89
CA LYS A 38 -11.58 4.25 -3.24
C LYS A 38 -10.16 3.84 -3.66
N VAL A 39 -9.33 3.40 -2.70
CA VAL A 39 -7.97 2.87 -2.93
C VAL A 39 -7.88 1.39 -2.59
N TYR A 40 -7.17 0.61 -3.41
CA TYR A 40 -6.80 -0.77 -3.10
C TYR A 40 -5.46 -0.76 -2.34
N LEU A 41 -5.38 -1.39 -1.16
CA LEU A 41 -4.17 -1.47 -0.35
C LEU A 41 -3.44 -2.78 -0.62
N ALA A 42 -2.44 -2.73 -1.51
CA ALA A 42 -1.66 -3.89 -1.93
C ALA A 42 -0.43 -4.08 -1.03
N SER A 43 -0.31 -5.23 -0.35
CA SER A 43 0.85 -5.54 0.51
C SER A 43 1.02 -7.05 0.72
N GLY A 44 2.28 -7.50 0.78
CA GLY A 44 2.64 -8.89 1.13
C GLY A 44 2.45 -9.24 2.61
N PHE A 45 2.11 -8.26 3.45
CA PHE A 45 1.92 -8.43 4.89
C PHE A 45 0.55 -8.98 5.31
N LEU A 46 -0.26 -9.37 4.33
CA LEU A 46 -1.61 -9.91 4.49
C LEU A 46 -1.69 -11.12 5.44
N PHE A 47 -0.67 -11.98 5.50
CA PHE A 47 -0.76 -13.28 6.21
C PHE A 47 0.08 -13.37 7.49
N GLU A 48 0.71 -12.27 7.91
CA GLU A 48 1.50 -12.22 9.14
C GLU A 48 0.86 -11.27 10.18
N ASN A 49 0.62 -11.75 11.40
CA ASN A 49 -0.13 -11.01 12.42
C ASN A 49 0.44 -9.61 12.73
N LEU A 50 1.77 -9.46 12.71
CA LEU A 50 2.41 -8.16 12.96
C LEU A 50 2.28 -7.23 11.74
N GLY A 51 2.40 -7.77 10.54
CA GLY A 51 2.19 -7.03 9.30
C GLY A 51 0.75 -6.55 9.16
N GLN A 52 -0.23 -7.40 9.49
CA GLN A 52 -1.66 -7.04 9.54
C GLN A 52 -1.94 -5.85 10.47
N LEU A 53 -1.27 -5.76 11.63
CA LEU A 53 -1.39 -4.59 12.51
C LEU A 53 -0.91 -3.31 11.82
N GLY A 54 0.16 -3.38 11.03
CA GLY A 54 0.62 -2.27 10.21
C GLY A 54 -0.38 -1.88 9.12
N LEU A 55 -1.07 -2.85 8.53
CA LEU A 55 -2.12 -2.61 7.54
C LEU A 55 -3.38 -1.98 8.14
N GLU A 56 -3.74 -2.32 9.37
CA GLU A 56 -4.83 -1.63 10.08
C GLU A 56 -4.48 -0.16 10.38
N ILE A 57 -3.22 0.14 10.68
CA ILE A 57 -2.78 1.54 10.78
C ILE A 57 -3.02 2.25 9.45
N LEU A 58 -2.70 1.61 8.30
CA LEU A 58 -2.94 2.20 6.98
C LEU A 58 -4.45 2.43 6.70
N ALA A 59 -5.31 1.51 7.14
CA ALA A 59 -6.75 1.66 7.08
C ALA A 59 -7.22 2.87 7.91
N ASP A 60 -6.76 3.02 9.15
CA ASP A 60 -7.04 4.18 10.00
C ASP A 60 -6.60 5.50 9.33
N LEU A 61 -5.45 5.53 8.66
CA LEU A 61 -5.01 6.71 7.90
C LEU A 61 -6.00 7.06 6.80
N CYS A 62 -6.50 6.06 6.05
CA CYS A 62 -7.50 6.27 5.00
C CYS A 62 -8.81 6.85 5.57
N GLU A 63 -9.32 6.31 6.67
CA GLU A 63 -10.52 6.82 7.36
C GLU A 63 -10.34 8.28 7.78
N ASN A 64 -9.18 8.65 8.34
CA ASN A 64 -8.90 10.03 8.76
C ASN A 64 -8.91 11.03 7.59
N MET A 65 -8.71 10.58 6.35
CA MET A 65 -8.74 11.41 5.14
C MET A 65 -10.07 11.31 4.37
N ASN A 66 -11.09 10.62 4.92
CA ASN A 66 -12.32 10.24 4.21
C ASN A 66 -12.02 9.58 2.85
N LEU A 67 -10.99 8.74 2.81
CA LEU A 67 -10.60 7.97 1.65
C LEU A 67 -11.14 6.56 1.83
N LYS A 68 -12.06 6.11 0.96
CA LYS A 68 -12.50 4.72 1.01
C LYS A 68 -11.33 3.83 0.66
N TYR A 69 -11.27 2.64 1.25
CA TYR A 69 -10.24 1.67 0.93
C TYR A 69 -10.83 0.27 0.76
N TYR A 70 -10.03 -0.59 0.15
CA TYR A 70 -10.16 -2.03 0.25
C TYR A 70 -8.85 -2.57 0.82
N LEU A 71 -8.95 -3.35 1.89
CA LEU A 71 -7.84 -4.04 2.51
C LEU A 71 -8.06 -5.55 2.33
N PRO A 72 -7.20 -6.29 1.59
CA PRO A 72 -7.44 -7.70 1.25
C PRO A 72 -7.67 -8.62 2.46
N GLN A 73 -7.15 -8.27 3.63
CA GLN A 73 -7.27 -9.06 4.86
C GLN A 73 -8.68 -9.09 5.45
N HIS A 74 -9.54 -8.15 5.05
CA HIS A 74 -10.93 -8.09 5.49
C HIS A 74 -11.85 -8.97 4.63
N ALA A 75 -11.35 -9.58 3.55
CA ALA A 75 -12.16 -10.38 2.65
C ALA A 75 -12.30 -11.84 3.09
N GLU A 76 -13.52 -12.37 3.00
CA GLU A 76 -13.83 -13.76 3.35
C GLU A 76 -12.95 -14.76 2.56
N PHE A 77 -12.68 -14.50 1.28
CA PHE A 77 -11.84 -15.38 0.45
C PHE A 77 -10.35 -15.35 0.84
N ASN A 78 -9.93 -14.44 1.71
CA ASN A 78 -8.59 -14.35 2.28
C ASN A 78 -8.51 -14.84 3.73
N ASP A 79 -9.64 -15.14 4.38
CA ASP A 79 -9.65 -15.69 5.74
C ASP A 79 -9.15 -17.15 5.75
N LYS A 80 -7.89 -17.35 6.11
CA LYS A 80 -7.29 -18.69 6.19
C LYS A 80 -7.74 -19.49 7.42
N THR A 81 -8.59 -18.92 8.26
CA THR A 81 -9.14 -19.57 9.45
C THR A 81 -10.57 -20.08 9.24
N THR A 82 -11.24 -19.68 8.15
CA THR A 82 -12.60 -20.12 7.86
C THR A 82 -12.68 -21.63 7.63
N THR A 83 -13.76 -22.23 8.13
CA THR A 83 -14.13 -23.63 7.87
C THR A 83 -15.42 -23.75 7.06
N ASP A 84 -16.06 -22.63 6.73
CA ASP A 84 -17.39 -22.61 6.13
C ASP A 84 -17.37 -22.95 4.63
N PHE A 85 -16.25 -22.71 3.97
CA PHE A 85 -16.06 -23.04 2.55
C PHE A 85 -14.58 -23.27 2.21
N MET A 86 -14.35 -23.92 1.06
CA MET A 86 -13.00 -24.14 0.54
C MET A 86 -12.53 -22.90 -0.23
N ILE A 87 -11.44 -22.30 0.22
CA ILE A 87 -10.77 -21.23 -0.52
C ILE A 87 -9.96 -21.85 -1.66
N THR A 88 -10.21 -21.41 -2.89
CA THR A 88 -9.44 -21.82 -4.09
C THR A 88 -8.64 -20.67 -4.67
N ASN A 89 -7.57 -20.97 -5.40
CA ASN A 89 -6.76 -19.96 -6.07
C ASN A 89 -7.58 -19.08 -7.02
N LYS A 90 -8.58 -19.67 -7.70
CA LYS A 90 -9.49 -18.94 -8.58
C LYS A 90 -10.37 -17.97 -7.79
N MET A 91 -10.85 -18.34 -6.62
CA MET A 91 -11.67 -17.45 -5.77
C MET A 91 -10.87 -16.25 -5.30
N ILE A 92 -9.60 -16.45 -4.92
CA ILE A 92 -8.71 -15.35 -4.53
C ILE A 92 -8.51 -14.42 -5.73
N ALA A 93 -8.05 -14.94 -6.87
CA ALA A 93 -7.79 -14.13 -8.07
C ALA A 93 -9.03 -13.39 -8.58
N ASP A 94 -10.19 -14.04 -8.65
CA ASP A 94 -11.45 -13.43 -9.06
C ASP A 94 -11.97 -12.40 -8.04
N GLY A 95 -11.69 -12.62 -6.75
CA GLY A 95 -12.05 -11.73 -5.65
C GLY A 95 -11.22 -10.45 -5.69
N ASP A 96 -9.90 -10.58 -5.76
CA ASP A 96 -8.98 -9.44 -5.82
C ASP A 96 -9.16 -8.62 -7.12
N ASP A 97 -9.33 -9.25 -8.30
CA ASP A 97 -9.62 -8.51 -9.55
C ASP A 97 -10.94 -7.72 -9.45
N ARG A 98 -11.96 -8.28 -8.78
CA ARG A 98 -13.23 -7.59 -8.58
C ARG A 98 -13.07 -6.36 -7.70
N GLU A 99 -12.30 -6.46 -6.63
CA GLU A 99 -12.09 -5.36 -5.70
C GLU A 99 -11.17 -4.28 -6.27
N LEU A 100 -10.12 -4.66 -7.01
CA LEU A 100 -9.30 -3.75 -7.82
C LEU A 100 -10.18 -2.90 -8.75
N ARG A 101 -11.17 -3.51 -9.41
CA ARG A 101 -12.07 -2.80 -10.34
C ARG A 101 -12.99 -1.78 -9.68
N THR A 102 -13.12 -1.81 -8.35
CA THR A 102 -13.91 -0.83 -7.58
C THR A 102 -13.09 0.39 -7.14
N CYS A 103 -11.77 0.33 -7.27
CA CYS A 103 -10.85 1.36 -6.79
C CYS A 103 -10.37 2.28 -7.93
N GLN A 104 -10.09 3.54 -7.60
CA GLN A 104 -9.46 4.51 -8.51
C GLN A 104 -7.94 4.46 -8.41
N PHE A 105 -7.41 4.12 -7.23
CA PHE A 105 -5.98 3.98 -6.99
C PHE A 105 -5.62 2.58 -6.52
N SER A 106 -4.40 2.15 -6.81
CA SER A 106 -3.73 1.08 -6.09
C SER A 106 -2.54 1.69 -5.32
N LEU A 107 -2.54 1.54 -4.00
CA LEU A 107 -1.44 1.95 -3.11
C LEU A 107 -0.69 0.69 -2.68
N ALA A 108 0.51 0.50 -3.21
CA ALA A 108 1.29 -0.71 -3.03
C ALA A 108 2.46 -0.52 -2.05
N HIS A 109 2.64 -1.48 -1.14
CA HIS A 109 3.87 -1.62 -0.36
C HIS A 109 4.94 -2.29 -1.22
N THR A 110 5.97 -1.55 -1.58
CA THR A 110 7.13 -2.15 -2.26
C THR A 110 8.14 -2.64 -1.22
N GLN A 111 8.54 -3.90 -1.31
CA GLN A 111 9.46 -4.56 -0.38
C GLN A 111 10.52 -5.37 -1.12
N SER A 112 11.55 -5.83 -0.41
CA SER A 112 12.54 -6.78 -0.94
C SER A 112 12.63 -8.04 -0.05
N PRO A 113 12.35 -9.25 -0.57
CA PRO A 113 11.85 -9.51 -1.92
C PRO A 113 10.46 -8.89 -2.14
N MET A 114 10.13 -8.58 -3.39
CA MET A 114 8.78 -8.13 -3.72
C MET A 114 7.82 -9.31 -3.60
N ASP A 115 6.62 -9.07 -3.09
CA ASP A 115 5.55 -10.06 -3.09
C ASP A 115 5.00 -10.27 -4.51
N ASP A 116 4.93 -11.52 -4.96
CA ASP A 116 4.49 -11.85 -6.32
C ASP A 116 3.01 -11.49 -6.57
N GLY A 117 2.16 -11.57 -5.53
CA GLY A 117 0.76 -11.15 -5.57
C GLY A 117 0.65 -9.65 -5.82
N VAL A 118 1.35 -8.85 -5.02
CA VAL A 118 1.44 -7.39 -5.19
C VAL A 118 1.98 -7.01 -6.56
N CYS A 119 3.00 -7.71 -7.06
CA CYS A 119 3.51 -7.49 -8.43
C CYS A 119 2.43 -7.74 -9.50
N GLY A 120 1.65 -8.81 -9.34
CA GLY A 120 0.52 -9.13 -10.20
C GLY A 120 -0.57 -8.05 -10.17
N GLU A 121 -0.91 -7.56 -8.97
CA GLU A 121 -1.89 -6.49 -8.76
C GLU A 121 -1.45 -5.17 -9.40
N ILE A 122 -0.16 -4.80 -9.26
CA ILE A 122 0.42 -3.61 -9.90
C ILE A 122 0.29 -3.70 -11.42
N GLY A 123 0.76 -4.80 -12.01
CA GLY A 123 0.69 -4.99 -13.47
C GLY A 123 -0.75 -4.99 -13.98
N ARG A 124 -1.66 -5.62 -13.21
CA ARG A 124 -3.08 -5.66 -13.53
C ARG A 124 -3.73 -4.27 -13.49
N PHE A 125 -3.53 -3.52 -12.41
CA PHE A 125 -4.10 -2.19 -12.25
C PHE A 125 -3.51 -1.19 -13.25
N LYS A 126 -2.21 -1.29 -13.54
CA LYS A 126 -1.57 -0.49 -14.59
C LYS A 126 -2.20 -0.71 -15.96
N THR A 127 -2.46 -1.98 -16.32
CA THR A 127 -3.19 -2.32 -17.55
C THR A 127 -4.57 -1.67 -17.53
N MET A 128 -5.30 -1.73 -16.41
CA MET A 128 -6.61 -1.08 -16.30
C MET A 128 -6.55 0.44 -16.49
N CYS A 129 -5.53 1.11 -15.95
CA CYS A 129 -5.30 2.54 -16.20
C CYS A 129 -5.06 2.88 -17.68
N GLU A 130 -4.42 2.00 -18.45
CA GLU A 130 -4.18 2.24 -19.87
C GLU A 130 -5.45 2.14 -20.72
N TYR A 131 -6.31 1.17 -20.42
CA TYR A 131 -7.53 0.92 -21.19
C TYR A 131 -8.73 1.75 -20.73
N GLU A 132 -8.79 2.13 -19.44
CA GLU A 132 -9.91 2.89 -18.84
C GLU A 132 -9.40 4.03 -17.93
N PRO A 133 -8.63 5.01 -18.45
CA PRO A 133 -7.93 6.05 -17.65
C PRO A 133 -8.85 7.06 -16.93
N ASP A 134 -10.12 7.13 -17.32
CA ASP A 134 -11.10 7.96 -16.62
C ASP A 134 -11.60 7.30 -15.34
N LYS A 135 -11.58 5.96 -15.29
CA LYS A 135 -12.04 5.16 -14.17
C LYS A 135 -10.90 4.81 -13.20
N TYR A 136 -9.72 4.48 -13.72
CA TYR A 136 -8.55 4.06 -12.95
C TYR A 136 -7.44 5.10 -13.07
N TRP A 137 -7.06 5.70 -11.95
CA TRP A 137 -6.26 6.93 -11.94
C TRP A 137 -4.77 6.71 -11.74
N GLY A 138 -4.37 5.57 -11.17
CA GLY A 138 -2.97 5.16 -11.19
C GLY A 138 -2.56 4.23 -10.05
N VAL A 139 -1.35 3.70 -10.20
CA VAL A 139 -0.61 2.96 -9.19
C VAL A 139 0.37 3.90 -8.52
N ILE A 140 0.39 3.88 -7.20
CA ILE A 140 1.36 4.58 -6.37
C ILE A 140 1.95 3.61 -5.36
N SER A 141 3.21 3.80 -4.99
CA SER A 141 3.84 2.92 -4.02
C SER A 141 4.60 3.66 -2.95
N TRP A 142 4.64 3.07 -1.75
CA TRP A 142 5.57 3.45 -0.71
C TRP A 142 6.62 2.37 -0.49
N VAL A 143 7.82 2.78 -0.12
CA VAL A 143 8.93 1.91 0.26
C VAL A 143 9.62 2.45 1.50
N ASP A 144 9.93 1.58 2.45
CA ASP A 144 10.44 1.97 3.77
C ASP A 144 11.73 1.24 4.18
N ASP A 145 12.31 0.46 3.27
CA ASP A 145 13.58 -0.23 3.48
C ASP A 145 14.74 0.76 3.49
N ILE A 146 15.32 0.97 4.67
CA ILE A 146 16.45 1.88 4.90
C ILE A 146 17.69 1.56 4.06
N ARG A 147 17.82 0.30 3.57
CA ARG A 147 18.97 -0.13 2.78
C ARG A 147 18.99 0.49 1.38
N LEU A 148 17.87 1.01 0.89
CA LEU A 148 17.80 1.73 -0.38
C LEU A 148 18.61 3.03 -0.38
N GLY A 149 18.90 3.60 0.80
CA GLY A 149 19.80 4.74 0.93
C GLY A 149 21.29 4.38 0.77
N THR A 150 21.64 3.10 0.66
CA THR A 150 23.03 2.66 0.47
C THR A 150 23.47 2.99 -0.94
N ILE A 151 24.56 3.74 -1.08
CA ILE A 151 25.17 4.00 -2.39
C ILE A 151 25.94 2.75 -2.83
N PRO A 152 25.63 2.16 -4.01
CA PRO A 152 26.34 0.97 -4.49
C PRO A 152 27.80 1.30 -4.87
N ASP A 153 28.75 0.46 -4.45
CA ASP A 153 30.12 0.50 -4.98
C ASP A 153 30.22 -0.31 -6.29
N PRO A 154 30.48 0.32 -7.44
CA PRO A 154 30.59 -0.37 -8.73
C PRO A 154 31.84 -1.26 -8.86
N LYS A 155 32.81 -1.15 -7.95
CA LYS A 155 34.02 -2.00 -7.93
C LYS A 155 33.80 -3.30 -7.15
N GLN A 156 32.72 -3.39 -6.40
CA GLN A 156 32.39 -4.54 -5.57
C GLN A 156 31.47 -5.50 -6.33
N ALA A 157 31.68 -6.80 -6.15
CA ALA A 157 30.76 -7.79 -6.68
C ALA A 157 29.34 -7.57 -6.11
N SER A 158 28.30 -7.80 -6.94
CA SER A 158 26.92 -7.49 -6.58
C SER A 158 26.45 -8.14 -5.28
N PHE A 159 26.82 -9.41 -5.05
CA PHE A 159 26.47 -10.14 -3.82
C PHE A 159 27.18 -9.64 -2.56
N ASN A 160 28.24 -8.85 -2.72
CA ASN A 160 28.88 -8.17 -1.60
C ASN A 160 28.26 -6.78 -1.37
N ASN A 161 27.56 -6.21 -2.35
CA ASN A 161 26.99 -4.87 -2.26
C ASN A 161 25.77 -4.91 -1.32
N GLN A 162 25.70 -3.98 -0.35
CA GLN A 162 24.58 -3.93 0.61
C GLN A 162 23.37 -3.13 0.09
N THR A 163 23.45 -2.62 -1.14
CA THR A 163 22.34 -1.93 -1.79
C THR A 163 21.18 -2.89 -2.02
N CYS A 164 19.99 -2.48 -1.57
CA CYS A 164 18.78 -3.27 -1.76
C CYS A 164 18.36 -3.29 -3.24
N TYR A 165 17.87 -4.43 -3.72
CA TYR A 165 17.37 -4.60 -5.08
C TYR A 165 15.85 -4.68 -5.09
N LEU A 166 15.23 -3.96 -6.02
CA LEU A 166 13.80 -4.05 -6.33
C LEU A 166 13.63 -4.44 -7.80
N ASN A 167 12.58 -5.19 -8.13
CA ASN A 167 12.33 -5.61 -9.49
C ASN A 167 12.15 -4.40 -10.42
N GLN A 168 13.09 -4.19 -11.34
CA GLN A 168 13.12 -2.98 -12.19
C GLN A 168 11.91 -2.85 -13.11
N TYR A 169 11.29 -3.97 -13.52
CA TYR A 169 10.10 -3.93 -14.34
C TYR A 169 8.92 -3.35 -13.55
N ILE A 170 8.67 -3.87 -12.35
CA ILE A 170 7.57 -3.39 -11.50
C ILE A 170 7.82 -1.94 -11.03
N ILE A 171 9.06 -1.59 -10.67
CA ILE A 171 9.40 -0.19 -10.36
C ILE A 171 9.15 0.71 -11.56
N GLY A 172 9.52 0.29 -12.77
CA GLY A 172 9.24 1.03 -14.00
C GLY A 172 7.74 1.24 -14.23
N GLU A 173 6.90 0.23 -13.97
CA GLU A 173 5.43 0.39 -14.08
C GLU A 173 4.87 1.37 -13.05
N ILE A 174 5.40 1.37 -11.82
CA ILE A 174 5.04 2.33 -10.77
C ILE A 174 5.46 3.76 -11.17
N GLU A 175 6.69 3.94 -11.67
CA GLU A 175 7.23 5.23 -12.11
C GLU A 175 6.49 5.79 -13.34
N ASN A 176 6.11 4.92 -14.27
CA ASN A 176 5.26 5.27 -15.41
C ASN A 176 3.80 5.56 -15.01
N SER A 177 3.45 5.41 -13.73
CA SER A 177 2.14 5.75 -13.18
C SER A 177 2.22 6.97 -12.26
N LEU A 178 2.12 6.80 -10.93
CA LEU A 178 2.14 7.92 -9.99
C LEU A 178 3.44 8.05 -9.20
N GLY A 179 4.35 7.06 -9.30
CA GLY A 179 5.66 7.08 -8.64
C GLY A 179 5.76 6.23 -7.38
N CYS A 180 7.00 6.01 -6.94
CA CYS A 180 7.35 5.33 -5.69
C CYS A 180 7.98 6.33 -4.72
N TYR A 181 7.55 6.32 -3.46
CA TYR A 181 7.94 7.32 -2.46
C TYR A 181 8.43 6.69 -1.15
N GLU A 182 9.37 7.36 -0.49
CA GLU A 182 9.90 6.91 0.81
C GLU A 182 8.95 7.20 1.99
N THR A 183 7.91 8.01 1.77
CA THR A 183 6.93 8.35 2.79
C THR A 183 5.49 8.24 2.32
N LEU A 184 4.61 7.82 3.21
CA LEU A 184 3.17 7.75 2.99
C LEU A 184 2.54 9.13 2.76
N ASP A 185 3.00 10.20 3.44
CA ASP A 185 2.51 11.57 3.19
C ASP A 185 2.69 11.99 1.71
N LYS A 186 3.84 11.68 1.10
CA LYS A 186 4.06 11.96 -0.34
C LYS A 186 3.14 11.12 -1.24
N CYS A 187 2.83 9.89 -0.83
CA CYS A 187 1.86 9.07 -1.55
C CYS A 187 0.47 9.72 -1.53
N PHE A 188 -0.01 10.07 -0.33
CA PHE A 188 -1.32 10.70 -0.17
C PHE A 188 -1.39 12.09 -0.81
N GLU A 189 -0.32 12.89 -0.73
CA GLU A 189 -0.22 14.16 -1.42
C GLU A 189 -0.41 14.00 -2.93
N LYS A 190 0.28 13.03 -3.54
CA LYS A 190 0.18 12.74 -4.97
C LYS A 190 -1.21 12.26 -5.35
N MET A 191 -1.80 11.33 -4.59
CA MET A 191 -3.18 10.88 -4.81
C MET A 191 -4.18 12.03 -4.70
N TYR A 192 -4.03 12.89 -3.70
CA TYR A 192 -4.93 14.00 -3.45
C TYR A 192 -4.88 15.05 -4.58
N LYS A 193 -3.68 15.34 -5.10
CA LYS A 193 -3.52 16.20 -6.29
C LYS A 193 -4.29 15.64 -7.50
N ILE A 194 -4.15 14.34 -7.77
CA ILE A 194 -4.88 13.69 -8.87
C ILE A 194 -6.40 13.73 -8.65
N TYR A 195 -6.86 13.51 -7.43
CA TYR A 195 -8.27 13.63 -7.07
C TYR A 195 -8.83 15.03 -7.36
N LEU A 196 -8.15 16.09 -6.90
CA LEU A 196 -8.56 17.48 -7.17
C LEU A 196 -8.56 17.79 -8.67
N ASP A 197 -7.54 17.34 -9.40
CA ASP A 197 -7.45 17.53 -10.86
C ASP A 197 -8.61 16.85 -11.59
N LYS A 198 -9.03 15.65 -11.15
CA LYS A 198 -10.17 14.94 -11.72
C LYS A 198 -11.50 15.59 -11.34
N LYS A 199 -11.64 16.09 -10.11
CA LYS A 199 -12.84 16.79 -9.64
C LYS A 199 -13.08 18.12 -10.36
N ASN A 200 -12.02 18.87 -10.62
CA ASN A 200 -12.10 20.17 -11.31
C ASN A 200 -12.39 20.06 -12.82
N LYS A 201 -12.31 18.85 -13.39
CA LYS A 201 -12.60 18.57 -14.81
C LYS A 201 -14.02 18.03 -15.05
N GLN A 202 -14.78 17.77 -13.98
CA GLN A 202 -16.18 17.34 -14.03
C GLN A 202 -17.09 18.56 -13.90
#